data_AF-A0A5S4YM56-F1
#
_entry.id   AF-A0A5S4YM56-F1
#
_cell.length_a   1.000
_cell.length_b   1.000
_cell.length_c   1.000
_cell.angle_alpha   90.00
_cell.angle_beta   90.00
_cell.angle_gamma   90.00
#
_symmetry.space_group_name_H-M   'P 1'
#
loop_
_entity.id
_entity.type
_entity.pdbx_description
1 polymer ?
#
loop_
_entity_poly.entity_id
_entity_poly.type
_entity_poly.pdbx_seq_one_letter_code
_entity_poly.pdbx_strand_id
1 'polypeptide(L)'
;MAEKIDPISTSPKAMQAYQLMKILDPLVGVAEAAFFMQRANDLCGGVTPVTAIKEGRIDEVTRAVQAVACEKGVFADPWLPPKTRR
;
A
#
# COMPACT_ATOMS: atom_id res chain seq x y z
N MET A 1 -25.76 7.75 17.09
CA MET A 1 -24.50 8.43 16.75
C MET A 1 -24.20 8.09 15.31
N ALA A 2 -24.41 9.03 14.39
CA ALA A 2 -24.11 8.80 12.98
C ALA A 2 -22.60 8.90 12.81
N GLU A 3 -21.94 7.76 12.60
CA GLU A 3 -20.57 7.71 12.10
C GLU A 3 -20.53 8.58 10.84
N LYS A 4 -19.84 9.72 10.92
CA LYS A 4 -19.37 10.43 9.75
C LYS A 4 -18.44 9.44 9.06
N ILE A 5 -19.00 8.71 8.10
CA ILE A 5 -18.25 8.10 7.02
C ILE A 5 -17.62 9.31 6.35
N ASP A 6 -16.40 9.66 6.78
CA ASP A 6 -15.62 10.65 6.08
C ASP A 6 -15.62 10.18 4.63
N PRO A 7 -16.19 10.95 3.68
CA PRO A 7 -15.97 10.63 2.29
C PRO A 7 -14.45 10.55 2.15
N ILE A 8 -13.94 9.70 1.27
CA ILE A 8 -12.55 9.74 0.85
C ILE A 8 -12.36 11.12 0.21
N SER A 9 -12.20 12.13 1.07
CA SER A 9 -12.26 13.53 0.75
C SER A 9 -10.95 13.73 0.05
N THR A 10 -11.03 14.01 -1.25
CA THR A 10 -10.19 14.85 -2.12
C THR A 10 -9.04 15.61 -1.45
N SER A 11 -8.28 14.92 -0.62
CA SER A 11 -7.19 15.38 0.20
C SER A 11 -5.93 14.87 -0.48
N PRO A 12 -4.86 15.68 -0.57
CA PRO A 12 -3.56 15.23 -1.06
C PRO A 12 -3.13 13.88 -0.43
N LYS A 13 -3.54 13.63 0.81
CA LYS A 13 -3.31 12.38 1.56
C LYS A 13 -4.02 11.16 0.95
N ALA A 14 -5.27 11.32 0.50
CA ALA A 14 -6.01 10.25 -0.18
C ALA A 14 -5.39 9.92 -1.55
N MET A 15 -4.87 10.94 -2.25
CA MET A 15 -4.16 10.74 -3.52
C MET A 15 -2.83 10.00 -3.30
N GLN A 16 -2.09 10.30 -2.22
CA GLN A 16 -0.89 9.57 -1.84
C GLN A 16 -1.19 8.10 -1.48
N ALA A 17 -2.26 7.85 -0.71
CA ALA A 17 -2.74 6.50 -0.43
C ALA A 17 -3.02 5.71 -1.71
N TYR A 18 -3.69 6.36 -2.67
CA TYR A 18 -4.01 5.78 -3.96
C TYR A 18 -2.78 5.49 -4.81
N GLN A 19 -1.78 6.39 -4.81
CA GLN A 19 -0.51 6.16 -5.50
C GLN A 19 0.26 4.98 -4.92
N LEU A 20 0.28 4.84 -3.58
CA LEU A 20 0.91 3.71 -2.90
C LEU A 20 0.19 2.39 -3.19
N MET A 21 -1.15 2.41 -3.25
CA MET A 21 -1.95 1.25 -3.66
C MET A 21 -1.66 0.82 -5.10
N LYS A 22 -1.44 1.75 -6.04
CA LYS A 22 -1.05 1.42 -7.42
C LYS A 22 0.29 0.68 -7.52
N ILE A 23 1.18 0.87 -6.55
CA ILE A 23 2.46 0.14 -6.49
C ILE A 23 2.23 -1.27 -5.97
N LEU A 24 1.37 -1.43 -4.95
CA LEU A 24 1.06 -2.73 -4.35
C LEU A 24 0.17 -3.63 -5.23
N ASP A 25 -0.84 -3.06 -5.88
CA ASP A 25 -1.84 -3.79 -6.67
C ASP A 25 -1.23 -4.81 -7.67
N PRO A 26 -0.25 -4.45 -8.53
CA PRO A 26 0.36 -5.42 -9.43
C PRO A 26 1.24 -6.48 -8.73
N LEU A 27 1.62 -6.28 -7.46
CA LEU A 27 2.53 -7.16 -6.73
C LEU A 27 1.80 -8.17 -5.84
N VAL A 28 0.67 -7.77 -5.27
CA VAL A 28 -0.08 -8.58 -4.30
C VAL A 28 -1.56 -8.76 -4.66
N GLY A 29 -2.06 -7.98 -5.62
CA GLY A 29 -3.48 -7.89 -5.98
C GLY A 29 -4.27 -6.96 -5.06
N VAL A 30 -5.35 -6.41 -5.61
CA VAL A 30 -6.26 -5.45 -4.94
C VAL A 30 -6.65 -5.89 -3.52
N ALA A 31 -6.95 -7.17 -3.32
CA ALA A 31 -7.41 -7.70 -2.04
C ALA A 31 -6.32 -7.66 -0.95
N GLU A 32 -5.10 -8.11 -1.25
CA GLU A 32 -3.98 -8.02 -0.30
C GLU A 32 -3.54 -6.58 -0.08
N ALA A 33 -3.58 -5.73 -1.11
CA ALA A 33 -3.27 -4.30 -0.97
C ALA A 33 -4.28 -3.59 -0.05
N ALA A 34 -5.57 -3.89 -0.19
CA ALA A 34 -6.61 -3.39 0.72
C ALA A 34 -6.42 -3.91 2.15
N PHE A 35 -6.07 -5.19 2.30
CA PHE A 35 -5.79 -5.79 3.60
C PHE A 35 -4.56 -5.17 4.28
N PHE A 36 -3.47 -4.95 3.54
CA PHE A 36 -2.27 -4.27 4.02
C PHE A 36 -2.59 -2.90 4.59
N MET A 37 -3.42 -2.11 3.91
CA MET A 37 -3.79 -0.76 4.35
C MET A 37 -4.57 -0.74 5.67
N GLN A 38 -5.27 -1.82 6.00
CA GLN A 38 -6.09 -1.96 7.21
C GLN A 38 -5.37 -2.71 8.35
N ARG A 39 -4.22 -3.34 8.07
CA ARG A 39 -3.47 -4.12 9.06
C ARG A 39 -2.43 -3.24 9.76
N ALA A 40 -2.26 -3.43 11.07
CA ALA A 40 -1.17 -2.81 11.82
C ALA A 40 0.19 -3.25 11.24
N ASN A 41 1.11 -2.29 11.10
CA ASN A 41 2.43 -2.54 10.56
C ASN A 41 3.48 -1.88 11.46
N ASP A 42 4.48 -2.65 11.89
CA ASP A 42 5.56 -2.17 12.75
C ASP A 42 6.40 -1.07 12.08
N LEU A 43 6.51 -1.10 10.75
CA LEU A 43 7.17 -0.06 9.96
C LEU A 43 6.40 1.27 9.94
N CYS A 44 5.12 1.24 10.30
CA CYS A 44 4.28 2.41 10.56
C CYS A 44 4.20 2.73 12.06
N GLY A 45 5.09 2.21 12.90
CA GLY A 45 5.04 2.38 14.35
C GLY A 45 3.90 1.62 15.03
N GLY A 46 3.50 0.47 14.47
CA GLY A 46 2.47 -0.41 15.03
C GLY A 46 1.03 0.03 14.74
N VAL A 47 0.82 1.07 13.92
CA VAL A 47 -0.51 1.47 13.45
C VAL A 47 -0.75 1.01 12.01
N THR A 48 -1.98 1.20 11.52
CA THR A 48 -2.31 0.90 10.13
C THR A 48 -1.74 1.96 9.19
N PRO A 49 -1.38 1.59 7.94
CA PRO A 49 -0.98 2.55 6.91
C PRO A 49 -1.97 3.70 6.72
N VAL A 50 -3.27 3.43 6.81
CA VAL A 50 -4.31 4.47 6.73
C VAL A 50 -4.18 5.48 7.87
N THR A 51 -3.96 5.03 9.10
CA THR A 51 -3.77 5.93 10.25
C THR A 51 -2.48 6.72 10.12
N ALA A 52 -1.38 6.09 9.72
CA ALA A 52 -0.11 6.79 9.47
C ALA A 52 -0.23 7.87 8.37
N ILE A 53 -0.97 7.60 7.29
CA ILE A 53 -1.29 8.61 6.25
C ILE A 53 -2.09 9.78 6.83
N LYS A 54 -3.09 9.50 7.65
CA LYS A 54 -3.90 10.54 8.30
C LYS A 54 -3.04 11.44 9.19
N GLU A 55 -2.08 10.87 9.91
CA GLU A 55 -1.13 11.57 10.76
C GLU A 55 0.01 12.28 10.00
N GLY A 56 0.11 12.08 8.68
CA GLY A 56 1.15 12.70 7.84
C GLY A 56 2.48 11.95 7.84
N ARG A 57 2.53 10.73 8.37
CA ARG A 57 3.70 9.84 8.40
C ARG A 57 3.84 9.05 7.10
N ILE A 58 3.89 9.77 5.97
CA ILE A 58 3.89 9.17 4.62
C ILE A 58 5.21 8.43 4.33
N ASP A 59 6.33 8.90 4.87
CA ASP A 59 7.63 8.26 4.68
C ASP A 59 7.67 6.84 5.27
N GLU A 60 7.05 6.65 6.44
CA GLU A 60 6.91 5.34 7.10
C GLU A 60 6.09 4.38 6.25
N VAL A 61 4.97 4.87 5.71
CA VAL A 61 4.09 4.07 4.85
C VAL A 61 4.78 3.72 3.53
N THR A 62 5.55 4.66 2.97
CA THR A 62 6.34 4.42 1.76
C THR A 62 7.38 3.33 1.99
N ARG A 63 8.10 3.36 3.12
CA ARG A 63 9.05 2.30 3.50
C ARG A 63 8.34 0.97 3.69
N ALA A 64 7.18 0.95 4.33
CA ALA A 64 6.39 -0.27 4.52
C ALA A 64 5.94 -0.87 3.18
N VAL A 65 5.47 -0.04 2.24
CA VAL A 65 5.10 -0.45 0.88
C VAL A 65 6.30 -0.97 0.12
N GLN A 66 7.46 -0.31 0.20
CA GLN A 66 8.70 -0.76 -0.43
C GLN A 66 9.20 -2.09 0.15
N ALA A 67 9.08 -2.30 1.47
CA ALA A 67 9.43 -3.57 2.11
C ALA A 67 8.57 -4.71 1.56
N VAL A 68 7.25 -4.53 1.51
CA VAL A 68 6.32 -5.50 0.91
C VAL A 68 6.62 -5.72 -0.58
N ALA A 69 6.90 -4.65 -1.32
CA ALA A 69 7.25 -4.76 -2.73
C ALA A 69 8.57 -5.54 -2.94
N CYS A 70 9.55 -5.36 -2.05
CA CYS A 70 10.80 -6.11 -2.08
C CYS A 70 10.59 -7.58 -1.73
N GLU A 71 9.84 -7.89 -0.68
CA GLU A 71 9.50 -9.27 -0.29
C GLU A 71 8.72 -9.99 -1.40
N LYS A 72 7.72 -9.34 -1.99
CA LYS A 72 6.89 -9.93 -3.05
C LYS A 72 7.63 -9.97 -4.39
N GLY A 73 8.65 -9.13 -4.59
CA GLY A 73 9.62 -9.24 -5.68
C GLY A 73 10.62 -10.40 -5.54
N VAL A 74 10.79 -10.96 -4.34
CA VAL A 74 11.58 -12.19 -4.10
C VAL A 74 10.75 -13.46 -4.38
N PHE A 75 9.42 -13.39 -4.28
CA PHE A 75 8.49 -14.49 -4.60
C PHE A 75 7.77 -14.35 -5.95
N ALA A 76 8.00 -13.27 -6.70
CA ALA A 76 7.57 -13.18 -8.08
C ALA A 76 8.46 -14.08 -8.93
N ASP A 77 7.99 -15.30 -9.16
CA ASP A 77 8.34 -16.13 -10.32
C ASP A 77 8.57 -15.20 -11.53
N PRO A 78 9.69 -15.31 -12.26
CA PRO A 78 10.17 -14.24 -13.12
C PRO A 78 9.07 -13.80 -14.06
N TRP A 79 8.61 -12.56 -13.90
CA TRP A 79 7.90 -11.87 -14.96
C TRP A 79 8.92 -11.65 -16.08
N LEU A 80 9.07 -12.67 -16.92
CA LEU A 80 9.76 -12.56 -18.19
C LEU A 80 8.87 -11.65 -19.07
N PRO A 81 9.36 -10.48 -19.52
CA PRO A 81 8.66 -9.77 -20.56
C PRO A 81 8.46 -10.73 -21.76
N PRO A 82 7.33 -10.67 -22.48
CA PRO A 82 6.95 -11.66 -23.50
C PRO A 82 7.97 -11.84 -24.64
N LYS A 83 9.02 -10.99 -24.71
CA LYS A 83 10.09 -11.04 -25.71
C LYS A 83 11.25 -11.99 -25.40
N THR A 84 11.24 -12.67 -24.24
CA THR A 84 12.36 -13.55 -23.84
C THR A 84 11.99 -15.04 -23.82
N ARG A 85 10.82 -15.44 -24.32
CA ARG A 85 10.57 -16.85 -24.66
C ARG A 85 11.26 -17.14 -26.00
N ARG A 86 12.46 -17.70 -25.94
CA ARG A 86 13.09 -18.37 -27.09
C ARG A 86 12.64 -19.81 -27.17
#